data_AF-A0A1T4Y463-F1
#
_entry.id   AF-A0A1T4Y463-F1
#
_cell.length_a   1.000
_cell.length_b   1.000
_cell.length_c   1.000
_cell.angle_alpha   90.00
_cell.angle_beta   90.00
_cell.angle_gamma   90.00
#
_symmetry.space_group_name_H-M   'P 1'
#
loop_
_entity.id
_entity.type
_entity.pdbx_description
1 polymer ?
#
loop_
_entity_poly.entity_id
_entity_poly.type
_entity_poly.pdbx_seq_one_letter_code
_entity_poly.pdbx_strand_id
1 'polypeptide(L)'
;MTASEGTVFFFPGLGFGAAAAAPIANALDALAGGRLRVVGIDPPGHDGSPDAPNGSVAALADRVVECIEAEADGGPFVIAAHSMGGKVAAVVTHRILHGKANVFGLAGLVLLAPSPLMPEPMSEDKRAEMLSWVDDGPISQRHASEFVAQNVAAPLGEAAARAAVEQLRRMSPLAWRRWLTEGSAEDLSSDVGVLDLPVVVLAGEDDDDLGASAQPQLLADVYPRARFVSLASTGHLLPYERAAEVADEIVRLWDATVPTAPQVTPEWSRLIASERTAPEARGFLAHRALADHPDYAPRVLSPEQLSMLRALADRLVPQSGTARVDLAARVDADLALGRSDGWRNEGQPADVSAYRLGLDDLSALWPDDTDDQNATAEQNALIEGIISGELNEHQALGGDAWNGTMRQHWFDDLRTDLTRIWLSHPASFARIGYDGFATSGPASGSVGYNTVAAGLRDPWEPVELGDLA
;
A
#
# COMPACT_ATOMS: atom_id res chain seq x y z
N MET A 1 -3.66 -20.51 -20.50
CA MET A 1 -3.09 -19.75 -19.38
C MET A 1 -4.22 -18.90 -18.84
N THR A 2 -4.61 -19.10 -17.58
CA THR A 2 -5.47 -18.17 -16.86
C THR A 2 -4.77 -16.81 -16.85
N ALA A 3 -5.50 -15.71 -17.01
CA ALA A 3 -4.92 -14.39 -16.80
C ALA A 3 -4.43 -14.30 -15.35
N SER A 4 -3.26 -13.71 -15.11
CA SER A 4 -2.76 -13.48 -13.76
C SER A 4 -3.73 -12.55 -13.01
N GLU A 5 -3.94 -12.82 -11.73
CA GLU A 5 -4.74 -12.00 -10.81
C GLU A 5 -4.01 -10.70 -10.45
N GLY A 6 -2.68 -10.67 -10.58
CA GLY A 6 -1.91 -9.44 -10.60
C GLY A 6 -0.39 -9.66 -10.66
N THR A 7 0.36 -8.62 -10.33
CA THR A 7 1.82 -8.56 -10.59
C THR A 7 2.64 -8.38 -9.31
N VAL A 8 3.77 -9.07 -9.22
CA VAL A 8 4.84 -8.86 -8.23
C VAL A 8 6.01 -8.22 -8.96
N PHE A 9 6.28 -6.95 -8.67
CA PHE A 9 7.49 -6.29 -9.16
C PHE A 9 8.64 -6.57 -8.20
N PHE A 10 9.70 -7.21 -8.68
CA PHE A 10 10.86 -7.55 -7.86
C PHE A 10 12.04 -6.62 -8.15
N PHE A 11 12.53 -5.93 -7.12
CA PHE A 11 13.72 -5.09 -7.20
C PHE A 11 14.88 -5.67 -6.37
N PRO A 12 16.02 -6.02 -7.00
CA PRO A 12 17.09 -6.77 -6.36
C PRO A 12 17.97 -5.93 -5.41
N GLY A 13 18.78 -6.63 -4.61
CA GLY A 13 19.86 -6.05 -3.81
C GLY A 13 21.11 -5.70 -4.60
N LEU A 14 22.10 -5.10 -3.92
CA LEU A 14 23.38 -4.71 -4.51
C LEU A 14 24.05 -5.91 -5.20
N GLY A 15 24.45 -5.72 -6.47
CA GLY A 15 25.14 -6.75 -7.24
C GLY A 15 24.22 -7.72 -7.99
N PHE A 16 22.90 -7.57 -7.90
CA PHE A 16 21.94 -8.48 -8.54
C PHE A 16 21.01 -7.73 -9.50
N GLY A 17 20.48 -8.45 -10.49
CA GLY A 17 19.54 -7.94 -11.49
C GLY A 17 18.18 -8.60 -11.45
N ALA A 18 17.40 -8.40 -12.51
CA ALA A 18 16.05 -8.95 -12.66
C ALA A 18 16.02 -10.48 -12.46
N ALA A 19 17.07 -11.19 -12.87
CA ALA A 19 17.15 -12.64 -12.77
C ALA A 19 17.18 -13.17 -11.33
N ALA A 20 17.50 -12.33 -10.33
CA ALA A 20 17.39 -12.71 -8.92
C ALA A 20 15.95 -12.94 -8.45
N ALA A 21 14.95 -12.53 -9.25
CA ALA A 21 13.55 -12.87 -9.02
C ALA A 21 13.22 -14.35 -9.32
N ALA A 22 14.05 -15.04 -10.11
CA ALA A 22 13.71 -16.35 -10.66
C ALA A 22 13.43 -17.44 -9.61
N PRO A 23 14.19 -17.57 -8.50
CA PRO A 23 13.86 -18.54 -7.46
C PRO A 23 12.50 -18.27 -6.81
N ILE A 24 12.17 -17.00 -6.56
CA ILE A 24 10.88 -16.58 -6.00
C ILE A 24 9.76 -16.84 -7.01
N ALA A 25 9.96 -16.53 -8.29
CA ALA A 25 9.00 -16.80 -9.35
C ALA A 25 8.69 -18.30 -9.49
N ASN A 26 9.70 -19.15 -9.43
CA ASN A 26 9.52 -20.61 -9.45
C ASN A 26 8.75 -21.12 -8.22
N ALA A 27 9.05 -20.58 -7.04
CA ALA A 27 8.34 -20.92 -5.81
C ALA A 27 6.88 -20.46 -5.85
N LEU A 28 6.61 -19.24 -6.35
CA LEU A 28 5.26 -18.71 -6.56
C LEU A 28 4.48 -19.50 -7.60
N ASP A 29 5.09 -19.94 -8.70
CA ASP A 29 4.41 -20.77 -9.69
C ASP A 29 3.98 -22.11 -9.07
N ALA A 30 4.86 -22.74 -8.29
CA ALA A 30 4.56 -23.98 -7.58
C ALA A 30 3.46 -23.82 -6.51
N LEU A 31 3.45 -22.69 -5.78
CA LEU A 31 2.52 -22.42 -4.69
C LEU A 31 1.16 -21.89 -5.17
N ALA A 32 1.16 -21.00 -6.15
CA ALA A 32 0.02 -20.17 -6.53
C ALA A 32 -0.46 -20.42 -7.97
N GLY A 33 0.13 -21.39 -8.69
CA GLY A 33 -0.38 -21.87 -9.98
C GLY A 33 -0.42 -20.81 -11.08
N GLY A 34 0.56 -19.91 -11.09
CA GLY A 34 0.64 -18.81 -12.05
C GLY A 34 -0.35 -17.65 -11.82
N ARG A 35 -1.04 -17.59 -10.66
CA ARG A 35 -1.96 -16.47 -10.36
C ARG A 35 -1.23 -15.13 -10.27
N LEU A 36 0.05 -15.13 -9.85
CA LEU A 36 0.86 -13.92 -9.71
C LEU A 36 1.95 -13.91 -10.77
N ARG A 37 1.97 -12.87 -11.60
CA ARG A 37 3.05 -12.62 -12.57
C ARG A 37 4.22 -11.98 -11.84
N VAL A 38 5.44 -12.52 -11.97
CA VAL A 38 6.64 -11.90 -11.40
C VAL A 38 7.42 -11.16 -12.48
N VAL A 39 7.73 -9.89 -12.24
CA VAL A 39 8.53 -9.03 -13.11
C VAL A 39 9.76 -8.58 -12.35
N GLY A 40 10.93 -9.13 -12.69
CA GLY A 40 12.20 -8.64 -12.18
C GLY A 40 12.65 -7.36 -12.88
N ILE A 41 13.25 -6.43 -12.15
CA ILE A 41 13.73 -5.16 -12.68
C ILE A 41 15.25 -5.11 -12.62
N ASP A 42 15.90 -4.88 -13.76
CA ASP A 42 17.34 -4.63 -13.81
C ASP A 42 17.65 -3.21 -13.32
N PRO A 43 18.45 -3.05 -12.25
CA PRO A 43 18.89 -1.75 -11.81
C PRO A 43 19.84 -1.12 -12.85
N PRO A 44 19.97 0.22 -12.84
CA PRO A 44 20.98 0.90 -13.65
C PRO A 44 22.38 0.30 -13.46
N GLY A 45 23.08 0.03 -14.56
CA GLY A 45 24.40 -0.61 -14.55
C GLY A 45 24.40 -2.14 -14.41
N HIS A 46 23.25 -2.81 -14.50
CA HIS A 46 23.16 -4.28 -14.48
C HIS A 46 22.58 -4.86 -15.77
N ASP A 47 23.09 -6.01 -16.20
CA ASP A 47 22.69 -6.79 -17.40
C ASP A 47 22.50 -5.95 -18.69
N GLY A 48 23.36 -4.95 -18.87
CA GLY A 48 23.34 -4.06 -20.05
C GLY A 48 22.43 -2.83 -19.90
N SER A 49 21.72 -2.68 -18.77
CA SER A 49 21.05 -1.42 -18.43
C SER A 49 22.07 -0.30 -18.28
N PRO A 50 21.82 0.90 -18.86
CA PRO A 50 22.70 2.05 -18.68
C PRO A 50 22.92 2.38 -17.20
N ASP A 51 24.11 2.87 -16.86
CA ASP A 51 24.35 3.42 -15.53
C ASP A 51 23.46 4.64 -15.28
N ALA A 52 23.02 4.82 -14.03
CA ALA A 52 22.29 6.00 -13.60
C ALA A 52 23.12 7.28 -13.79
N PRO A 53 22.52 8.48 -13.86
CA PRO A 53 23.28 9.73 -13.94
C PRO A 53 24.18 9.98 -12.72
N ASN A 54 23.77 9.52 -11.54
CA ASN A 54 24.49 9.59 -10.26
C ASN A 54 24.14 8.38 -9.37
N GLY A 55 24.69 8.29 -8.16
CA GLY A 55 24.44 7.20 -7.22
C GLY A 55 23.26 7.41 -6.28
N SER A 56 22.43 8.43 -6.50
CA SER A 56 21.31 8.71 -5.60
C SER A 56 20.23 7.65 -5.66
N VAL A 57 19.53 7.45 -4.55
CA VAL A 57 18.37 6.53 -4.49
C VAL A 57 17.26 7.02 -5.42
N ALA A 58 17.13 8.34 -5.59
CA ALA A 58 16.18 8.93 -6.53
C ALA A 58 16.44 8.50 -7.98
N ALA A 59 17.70 8.46 -8.43
CA ALA A 59 18.05 8.04 -9.79
C ALA A 59 17.79 6.53 -10.01
N LEU A 60 17.97 5.70 -8.98
CA LEU A 60 17.57 4.29 -9.03
C LEU A 60 16.04 4.15 -9.08
N ALA A 61 15.32 4.96 -8.30
CA ALA A 61 13.86 4.96 -8.26
C ALA A 61 13.23 5.41 -9.59
N ASP A 62 13.86 6.33 -10.33
CA ASP A 62 13.41 6.73 -11.67
C ASP A 62 13.30 5.51 -12.59
N ARG A 63 14.35 4.68 -12.64
CA ARG A 63 14.38 3.46 -13.46
C ARG A 63 13.32 2.44 -13.03
N VAL A 64 13.13 2.27 -11.72
CA VAL A 64 12.13 1.32 -11.19
C VAL A 64 10.71 1.79 -11.54
N VAL A 65 10.43 3.09 -11.40
CA VAL A 65 9.14 3.67 -11.79
C VAL A 65 8.88 3.48 -13.29
N GLU A 66 9.85 3.79 -14.15
CA GLU A 66 9.73 3.58 -15.61
C GLU A 66 9.38 2.14 -15.96
N CYS A 67 10.03 1.16 -15.33
CA CYS A 67 9.71 -0.26 -15.53
C CYS A 67 8.30 -0.60 -15.07
N ILE A 68 7.91 -0.15 -13.88
CA ILE A 68 6.57 -0.42 -13.33
C ILE A 68 5.49 0.20 -14.23
N GLU A 69 5.66 1.44 -14.68
CA GLU A 69 4.73 2.13 -15.57
C GLU A 69 4.60 1.42 -16.93
N ALA A 70 5.70 0.88 -17.47
CA ALA A 70 5.69 0.17 -18.74
C ALA A 70 5.04 -1.23 -18.64
N GLU A 71 5.14 -1.88 -17.48
CA GLU A 71 4.71 -3.26 -17.27
C GLU A 71 3.35 -3.37 -16.56
N ALA A 72 2.86 -2.30 -15.93
CA ALA A 72 1.58 -2.29 -15.26
C ALA A 72 0.42 -2.50 -16.25
N ASP A 73 -0.45 -3.44 -15.94
CA ASP A 73 -1.63 -3.78 -16.76
C ASP A 73 -2.92 -3.15 -16.22
N GLY A 74 -2.83 -2.34 -15.17
CA GLY A 74 -3.98 -1.77 -14.44
C GLY A 74 -4.53 -2.69 -13.35
N GLY A 75 -4.03 -3.92 -13.24
CA GLY A 75 -4.34 -4.80 -12.13
C GLY A 75 -3.61 -4.39 -10.83
N PRO A 76 -4.00 -4.99 -9.70
CA PRO A 76 -3.29 -4.81 -8.44
C PRO A 76 -1.87 -5.39 -8.52
N PHE A 77 -0.95 -4.78 -7.77
CA PHE A 77 0.43 -5.25 -7.71
C PHE A 77 1.05 -5.06 -6.33
N VAL A 78 2.04 -5.89 -6.03
CA VAL A 78 2.92 -5.75 -4.86
C VAL A 78 4.35 -5.50 -5.31
N ILE A 79 5.11 -4.77 -4.50
CA ILE A 79 6.55 -4.59 -4.72
C ILE A 79 7.30 -5.48 -3.75
N ALA A 80 8.08 -6.42 -4.29
CA ALA A 80 9.04 -7.21 -3.53
C ALA A 80 10.44 -6.60 -3.73
N ALA A 81 11.18 -6.32 -2.64
CA ALA A 81 12.47 -5.64 -2.77
C ALA A 81 13.50 -6.15 -1.77
N HIS A 82 14.74 -6.35 -2.23
CA HIS A 82 15.82 -6.94 -1.43
C HIS A 82 16.92 -5.91 -1.11
N SER A 83 17.36 -5.81 0.14
CA SER A 83 18.53 -5.02 0.56
C SER A 83 18.48 -3.58 0.04
N MET A 84 19.48 -3.15 -0.75
CA MET A 84 19.50 -1.89 -1.53
C MET A 84 18.14 -1.56 -2.14
N GLY A 85 17.49 -2.57 -2.71
CA GLY A 85 16.20 -2.43 -3.37
C GLY A 85 15.08 -2.00 -2.42
N GLY A 86 15.15 -2.36 -1.14
CA GLY A 86 14.19 -1.92 -0.12
C GLY A 86 14.19 -0.41 0.09
N LYS A 87 15.37 0.23 0.12
CA LYS A 87 15.50 1.69 0.22
C LYS A 87 14.93 2.40 -1.00
N VAL A 88 15.20 1.86 -2.19
CA VAL A 88 14.64 2.38 -3.45
C VAL A 88 13.12 2.18 -3.50
N ALA A 89 12.62 1.02 -3.06
CA ALA A 89 11.19 0.72 -3.01
C ALA A 89 10.42 1.69 -2.10
N ALA A 90 11.03 2.18 -1.03
CA ALA A 90 10.45 3.23 -0.19
C ALA A 90 10.23 4.54 -0.97
N VAL A 91 11.23 4.98 -1.74
CA VAL A 91 11.13 6.19 -2.59
C VAL A 91 10.10 5.99 -3.72
N VAL A 92 10.09 4.82 -4.35
CA VAL A 92 9.10 4.46 -5.38
C VAL A 92 7.68 4.49 -4.79
N THR A 93 7.49 3.89 -3.61
CA THR A 93 6.21 3.88 -2.89
C THR A 93 5.74 5.29 -2.56
N HIS A 94 6.64 6.12 -2.02
CA HIS A 94 6.34 7.52 -1.76
C HIS A 94 5.87 8.25 -3.02
N ARG A 95 6.54 8.05 -4.16
CA ARG A 95 6.15 8.65 -5.45
C ARG A 95 4.79 8.16 -5.95
N ILE A 96 4.48 6.87 -5.80
CA ILE A 96 3.17 6.32 -6.16
C ILE A 96 2.07 6.94 -5.29
N LEU A 97 2.25 6.96 -3.96
CA LEU A 97 1.25 7.46 -3.02
C LEU A 97 1.03 8.99 -3.12
N HIS A 98 2.03 9.73 -3.61
CA HIS A 98 1.90 11.17 -3.93
C HIS A 98 1.55 11.45 -5.39
N GLY A 99 1.20 10.41 -6.17
CA GLY A 99 0.78 10.51 -7.57
C GLY A 99 1.85 11.03 -8.54
N LYS A 100 3.13 11.00 -8.15
CA LYS A 100 4.28 11.38 -9.00
C LYS A 100 4.66 10.30 -10.01
N ALA A 101 4.20 9.07 -9.81
CA ALA A 101 4.29 7.99 -10.79
C ALA A 101 2.94 7.81 -11.51
N ASN A 102 2.97 7.56 -12.82
CA ASN A 102 1.83 7.26 -13.69
C ASN A 102 1.42 5.79 -13.57
N VAL A 103 1.21 5.32 -12.35
CA VAL A 103 0.77 3.95 -12.04
C VAL A 103 -0.25 3.97 -10.91
N PHE A 104 -1.12 2.97 -10.88
CA PHE A 104 -2.14 2.77 -9.86
C PHE A 104 -2.33 1.28 -9.57
N GLY A 105 -2.70 0.92 -8.35
CA GLY A 105 -2.95 -0.47 -7.95
C GLY A 105 -1.93 -1.06 -6.96
N LEU A 106 -1.08 -0.25 -6.32
CA LEU A 106 -0.16 -0.73 -5.28
C LEU A 106 -0.96 -1.28 -4.09
N ALA A 107 -0.78 -2.57 -3.79
CA ALA A 107 -1.46 -3.27 -2.70
C ALA A 107 -0.61 -3.39 -1.43
N GLY A 108 0.72 -3.40 -1.55
CA GLY A 108 1.63 -3.53 -0.41
C GLY A 108 3.07 -3.87 -0.80
N LEU A 109 3.93 -4.03 0.22
CA LEU A 109 5.37 -4.30 0.06
C LEU A 109 5.79 -5.61 0.74
N VAL A 110 6.71 -6.33 0.09
CA VAL A 110 7.44 -7.48 0.65
C VAL A 110 8.93 -7.13 0.65
N LEU A 111 9.47 -6.78 1.80
CA LEU A 111 10.84 -6.31 1.94
C LEU A 111 11.73 -7.42 2.49
N LEU A 112 12.85 -7.69 1.83
CA LEU A 112 13.79 -8.75 2.16
C LEU A 112 15.09 -8.13 2.65
N ALA A 113 15.40 -8.27 3.94
CA ALA A 113 16.54 -7.64 4.62
C ALA A 113 16.84 -6.21 4.09
N PRO A 114 15.83 -5.33 4.00
CA PRO A 114 15.95 -4.07 3.28
C PRO A 114 16.96 -3.12 3.94
N SER A 115 17.65 -2.33 3.12
CA SER A 115 18.42 -1.19 3.60
C SER A 115 17.48 -0.10 4.14
N PRO A 116 17.80 0.54 5.28
CA PRO A 116 16.98 1.59 5.85
C PRO A 116 17.01 2.88 5.01
N LEU A 117 16.08 3.81 5.27
CA LEU A 117 16.11 5.16 4.69
C LEU A 117 17.30 5.99 5.19
N MET A 118 17.78 5.69 6.40
CA MET A 118 19.00 6.26 6.97
C MET A 118 20.25 5.70 6.27
N PRO A 119 21.44 6.28 6.51
CA PRO A 119 22.69 5.69 6.05
C PRO A 119 22.84 4.25 6.56
N GLU A 120 23.34 3.35 5.70
CA GLU A 120 23.52 1.95 6.07
C GLU A 120 24.53 1.80 7.22
N PRO A 121 24.28 0.89 8.17
CA PRO A 121 25.20 0.59 9.28
C PRO A 121 26.43 -0.21 8.82
N MET A 122 27.15 0.28 7.81
CA MET A 122 28.36 -0.35 7.25
C MET A 122 29.62 0.36 7.76
N SER A 123 30.57 -0.41 8.30
CA SER A 123 31.89 0.13 8.69
C SER A 123 32.68 0.66 7.49
N GLU A 124 33.47 1.72 7.69
CA GLU A 124 34.32 2.28 6.65
C GLU A 124 35.38 1.30 6.12
N ASP A 125 35.89 0.39 6.97
CA ASP A 125 36.84 -0.64 6.53
C ASP A 125 36.18 -1.64 5.55
N LYS A 126 34.98 -2.13 5.87
CA LYS A 126 34.18 -2.99 4.98
C LYS A 126 33.84 -2.26 3.68
N ARG A 127 33.48 -0.96 3.76
CA ARG A 127 33.21 -0.12 2.59
C ARG A 127 34.45 0.00 1.70
N ALA A 128 35.61 0.32 2.27
CA ALA A 128 36.86 0.43 1.54
C ALA A 128 37.29 -0.89 0.88
N GLU A 129 37.11 -2.01 1.59
CA GLU A 129 37.33 -3.35 1.04
C GLU A 129 36.43 -3.61 -0.17
N MET A 130 35.11 -3.42 -0.03
CA MET A 130 34.17 -3.64 -1.13
C MET A 130 34.43 -2.71 -2.33
N LEU A 131 34.85 -1.47 -2.09
CA LEU A 131 35.24 -0.53 -3.15
C LEU A 131 36.47 -1.04 -3.92
N SER A 132 37.45 -1.63 -3.23
CA SER A 132 38.67 -2.16 -3.87
C SER A 132 38.39 -3.28 -4.87
N TRP A 133 37.25 -3.95 -4.77
CA TRP A 133 36.92 -5.08 -5.63
C TRP A 133 36.69 -4.72 -7.09
N VAL A 134 36.49 -3.43 -7.38
CA VAL A 134 36.24 -2.90 -8.72
C VAL A 134 37.30 -1.90 -9.20
N ASP A 135 38.45 -1.82 -8.51
CA ASP A 135 39.56 -0.94 -8.89
C ASP A 135 40.15 -1.32 -10.26
N ASP A 136 40.26 -2.62 -10.51
CA ASP A 136 40.84 -3.18 -11.73
C ASP A 136 39.78 -3.61 -12.77
N GLY A 137 38.53 -3.15 -12.63
CA GLY A 137 37.42 -3.44 -13.54
C GLY A 137 36.22 -4.12 -12.88
N PRO A 138 35.45 -4.95 -13.61
CA PRO A 138 34.30 -5.68 -13.06
C PRO A 138 34.69 -6.60 -11.91
N ILE A 139 33.73 -6.89 -11.03
CA ILE A 139 33.91 -7.81 -9.90
C ILE A 139 34.47 -9.15 -10.39
N SER A 140 35.56 -9.59 -9.78
CA SER A 140 36.21 -10.85 -10.14
C SER A 140 35.39 -12.07 -9.68
N GLN A 141 35.63 -13.23 -10.29
CA GLN A 141 35.02 -14.50 -9.83
C GLN A 141 35.29 -14.77 -8.35
N ARG A 142 36.50 -14.43 -7.87
CA ARG A 142 36.90 -14.60 -6.47
C ARG A 142 36.08 -13.70 -5.56
N HIS A 143 36.06 -12.40 -5.83
CA HIS A 143 35.31 -11.42 -5.03
C HIS A 143 33.81 -11.71 -5.01
N ALA A 144 33.23 -12.08 -6.16
CA ALA A 144 31.81 -12.46 -6.22
C ALA A 144 31.51 -13.71 -5.40
N SER A 145 32.38 -14.73 -5.44
CA SER A 145 32.20 -15.95 -4.62
C SER A 145 32.38 -15.66 -3.13
N GLU A 146 33.31 -14.78 -2.79
CA GLU A 146 33.55 -14.28 -1.44
C GLU A 146 32.34 -13.51 -0.90
N PHE A 147 31.79 -12.58 -1.69
CA PHE A 147 30.56 -11.86 -1.34
C PHE A 147 29.40 -12.81 -1.05
N VAL A 148 29.13 -13.78 -1.94
CA VAL A 148 28.05 -14.76 -1.72
C VAL A 148 28.30 -15.55 -0.45
N ALA A 149 29.52 -16.06 -0.24
CA ALA A 149 29.85 -16.87 0.93
C ALA A 149 29.74 -16.10 2.25
N GLN A 150 30.04 -14.80 2.26
CA GLN A 150 29.90 -13.94 3.44
C GLN A 150 28.45 -13.56 3.76
N ASN A 151 27.56 -13.61 2.77
CA ASN A 151 26.18 -13.12 2.90
C ASN A 151 25.13 -14.24 3.00
N VAL A 152 25.54 -15.50 3.15
CA VAL A 152 24.63 -16.64 3.33
C VAL A 152 24.95 -17.37 4.64
N ALA A 153 23.93 -17.88 5.31
CA ALA A 153 24.12 -18.64 6.56
C ALA A 153 24.72 -20.03 6.31
N ALA A 154 24.40 -20.62 5.16
CA ALA A 154 24.90 -21.93 4.74
C ALA A 154 25.23 -21.93 3.25
N PRO A 155 26.20 -22.76 2.80
CA PRO A 155 26.55 -22.84 1.39
C PRO A 155 25.33 -23.13 0.51
N LEU A 156 25.11 -22.26 -0.48
CA LEU A 156 24.05 -22.44 -1.48
C LEU A 156 24.32 -23.69 -2.33
N GLY A 157 23.25 -24.30 -2.85
CA GLY A 157 23.38 -25.34 -3.87
C GLY A 157 24.13 -24.84 -5.11
N GLU A 158 24.87 -25.72 -5.78
CA GLU A 158 25.84 -25.35 -6.83
C GLU A 158 25.25 -24.44 -7.93
N ALA A 159 24.04 -24.75 -8.39
CA ALA A 159 23.36 -23.95 -9.41
C ALA A 159 23.00 -22.53 -8.92
N ALA A 160 22.49 -22.41 -7.70
CA ALA A 160 22.14 -21.13 -7.09
C ALA A 160 23.39 -20.29 -6.80
N ALA A 161 24.44 -20.91 -6.25
CA ALA A 161 25.74 -20.25 -6.04
C ALA A 161 26.31 -19.71 -7.35
N ARG A 162 26.29 -20.51 -8.41
CA ARG A 162 26.77 -20.11 -9.74
C ARG A 162 25.97 -18.94 -10.30
N ALA A 163 24.64 -18.99 -10.21
CA ALA A 163 23.76 -17.93 -10.68
C ALA A 163 24.00 -16.62 -9.91
N ALA A 164 24.08 -16.67 -8.57
CA ALA A 164 24.34 -15.51 -7.74
C ALA A 164 25.70 -14.86 -8.06
N VAL A 165 26.75 -15.69 -8.21
CA VAL A 165 28.08 -15.20 -8.59
C VAL A 165 28.09 -14.59 -9.99
N GLU A 166 27.37 -15.16 -10.95
CA GLU A 166 27.28 -14.60 -12.30
C GLU A 166 26.62 -13.22 -12.32
N GLN A 167 25.56 -13.02 -11.53
CA GLN A 167 24.88 -11.73 -11.41
C GLN A 167 25.83 -10.64 -10.87
N LEU A 168 26.54 -10.91 -9.77
CA LEU A 168 27.52 -9.97 -9.20
C LEU A 168 28.55 -9.48 -10.23
N ARG A 169 29.01 -10.39 -11.09
CA ARG A 169 30.00 -10.09 -12.12
C ARG A 169 29.43 -9.28 -13.30
N ARG A 170 28.10 -9.19 -13.44
CA ARG A 170 27.40 -8.42 -14.49
C ARG A 170 27.12 -6.98 -14.07
N MET A 171 27.22 -6.66 -12.78
CA MET A 171 27.09 -5.27 -12.32
C MET A 171 28.29 -4.43 -12.79
N SER A 172 28.01 -3.21 -13.23
CA SER A 172 29.05 -2.28 -13.65
C SER A 172 29.90 -1.83 -12.45
N PRO A 173 31.22 -1.63 -12.64
CA PRO A 173 32.08 -1.00 -11.63
C PRO A 173 31.61 0.38 -11.15
N LEU A 174 30.90 1.11 -12.01
CA LEU A 174 30.45 2.46 -11.71
C LEU A 174 29.23 2.42 -10.79
N ALA A 175 28.24 1.58 -11.08
CA ALA A 175 27.07 1.39 -10.25
C ALA A 175 27.44 0.84 -8.87
N TRP A 176 28.37 -0.13 -8.80
CA TRP A 176 28.88 -0.66 -7.53
C TRP A 176 29.48 0.44 -6.64
N ARG A 177 30.40 1.24 -7.21
CA ARG A 177 31.01 2.38 -6.49
C ARG A 177 29.96 3.38 -6.02
N ARG A 178 29.07 3.78 -6.92
CA ARG A 178 28.03 4.79 -6.65
C ARG A 178 27.09 4.39 -5.53
N TRP A 179 26.66 3.14 -5.46
CA TRP A 179 25.88 2.69 -4.31
C TRP A 179 26.68 2.80 -3.02
N LEU A 180 27.92 2.31 -3.01
CA LEU A 180 28.78 2.31 -1.83
C LEU A 180 29.26 3.71 -1.40
N THR A 181 29.26 4.72 -2.27
CA THR A 181 29.71 6.06 -1.90
C THR A 181 28.59 7.09 -1.77
N GLU A 182 27.45 6.87 -2.43
CA GLU A 182 26.34 7.82 -2.48
C GLU A 182 25.06 7.18 -1.91
N GLY A 183 24.43 6.24 -2.61
CA GLY A 183 23.09 5.74 -2.25
C GLY A 183 22.97 5.09 -0.87
N SER A 184 23.94 4.26 -0.48
CA SER A 184 23.99 3.68 0.86
C SER A 184 24.21 4.72 1.97
N ALA A 185 24.76 5.89 1.64
CA ALA A 185 25.09 6.96 2.59
C ALA A 185 24.01 8.04 2.69
N GLU A 186 23.00 8.04 1.80
CA GLU A 186 21.89 9.00 1.84
C GLU A 186 21.02 8.82 3.08
N ASP A 187 20.50 9.92 3.61
CA ASP A 187 19.42 9.93 4.61
C ASP A 187 18.16 10.50 3.95
N LEU A 188 17.14 9.66 3.82
CA LEU A 188 15.88 9.98 3.16
C LEU A 188 14.69 9.92 4.13
N SER A 189 14.96 9.81 5.42
CA SER A 189 13.93 9.64 6.46
C SER A 189 12.92 10.81 6.46
N SER A 190 13.40 12.05 6.34
CA SER A 190 12.55 13.24 6.28
C SER A 190 11.78 13.38 4.98
N ASP A 191 12.37 12.93 3.86
CA ASP A 191 11.81 13.12 2.52
C ASP A 191 10.70 12.12 2.22
N VAL A 192 10.88 10.86 2.65
CA VAL A 192 9.91 9.78 2.44
C VAL A 192 8.81 9.80 3.50
N GLY A 193 9.19 10.00 4.77
CA GLY A 193 8.26 10.01 5.90
C GLY A 193 7.60 8.65 6.17
N VAL A 194 6.38 8.69 6.71
CA VAL A 194 5.59 7.50 7.06
C VAL A 194 4.89 6.95 5.82
N LEU A 195 5.03 5.64 5.60
CA LEU A 195 4.37 4.87 4.57
C LEU A 195 3.37 3.89 5.22
N ASP A 196 2.13 4.37 5.39
CA ASP A 196 1.03 3.63 6.04
C ASP A 196 0.28 2.72 5.05
N LEU A 197 0.91 1.59 4.71
CA LEU A 197 0.37 0.57 3.80
C LEU A 197 0.72 -0.85 4.29
N PRO A 198 0.06 -1.91 3.78
CA PRO A 198 0.43 -3.29 4.12
C PRO A 198 1.89 -3.61 3.77
N VAL A 199 2.68 -4.04 4.77
CA VAL A 199 4.09 -4.40 4.59
C VAL A 199 4.43 -5.67 5.36
N VAL A 200 5.20 -6.55 4.75
CA VAL A 200 5.94 -7.61 5.46
C VAL A 200 7.43 -7.40 5.25
N VAL A 201 8.20 -7.53 6.32
CA VAL A 201 9.66 -7.47 6.32
C VAL A 201 10.18 -8.83 6.73
N LEU A 202 10.93 -9.50 5.85
CA LEU A 202 11.60 -10.76 6.13
C LEU A 202 13.10 -10.50 6.28
N ALA A 203 13.74 -11.07 7.29
CA ALA A 203 15.18 -11.01 7.44
C ALA A 203 15.73 -12.28 8.12
N GLY A 204 16.99 -12.59 7.83
CA GLY A 204 17.68 -13.73 8.40
C GLY A 204 18.16 -13.47 9.83
N GLU A 205 18.17 -14.51 10.66
CA GLU A 205 18.76 -14.46 12.01
C GLU A 205 20.29 -14.43 12.02
N ASP A 206 20.91 -14.91 10.93
CA ASP A 206 22.36 -14.97 10.75
C ASP A 206 22.84 -13.94 9.71
N ASP A 207 22.02 -12.93 9.44
CA ASP A 207 22.42 -11.72 8.71
C ASP A 207 22.99 -10.72 9.73
N ASP A 208 24.01 -9.96 9.31
CA ASP A 208 24.77 -9.04 10.16
C ASP A 208 23.93 -7.78 10.49
N ASP A 209 24.34 -6.63 9.96
CA ASP A 209 23.80 -5.33 10.37
C ASP A 209 22.36 -5.08 9.88
N LEU A 210 21.87 -5.91 8.95
CA LEU A 210 20.50 -5.86 8.41
C LEU A 210 19.65 -7.08 8.82
N GLY A 211 20.12 -7.87 9.80
CA GLY A 211 19.43 -9.06 10.26
C GLY A 211 18.13 -8.81 11.03
N ALA A 212 17.41 -9.90 11.29
CA ALA A 212 16.04 -9.87 11.82
C ALA A 212 15.87 -9.06 13.12
N SER A 213 16.88 -9.05 13.98
CA SER A 213 16.83 -8.31 15.25
C SER A 213 16.93 -6.79 15.09
N ALA A 214 17.46 -6.29 13.96
CA ALA A 214 17.65 -4.86 13.69
C ALA A 214 16.48 -4.23 12.93
N GLN A 215 15.76 -5.03 12.13
CA GLN A 215 14.70 -4.55 11.24
C GLN A 215 13.58 -3.76 11.95
N PRO A 216 13.06 -4.20 13.13
CA PRO A 216 12.03 -3.42 13.83
C PRO A 216 12.47 -2.01 14.20
N GLN A 217 13.69 -1.83 14.69
CA GLN A 217 14.21 -0.50 15.08
C GLN A 217 14.50 0.37 13.87
N LEU A 218 14.88 -0.23 12.73
CA LEU A 218 15.18 0.49 11.50
C LEU A 218 13.92 0.97 10.77
N LEU A 219 12.80 0.26 10.90
CA LEU A 219 11.68 0.40 9.96
C LEU A 219 10.30 0.64 10.57
N ALA A 220 10.09 0.40 11.87
CA ALA A 220 8.75 0.53 12.47
C ALA A 220 8.17 1.95 12.35
N ASP A 221 9.02 2.98 12.40
CA ASP A 221 8.61 4.38 12.24
C ASP A 221 8.25 4.73 10.79
N VAL A 222 8.84 4.03 9.82
CA VAL A 222 8.56 4.21 8.39
C VAL A 222 7.31 3.44 8.00
N TYR A 223 7.15 2.21 8.47
CA TYR A 223 6.09 1.29 8.08
C TYR A 223 5.29 0.85 9.32
N PRO A 224 4.31 1.66 9.78
CA PRO A 224 3.56 1.38 11.01
C PRO A 224 2.75 0.08 10.96
N ARG A 225 2.48 -0.44 9.76
CA ARG A 225 1.76 -1.70 9.52
C ARG A 225 2.69 -2.88 9.21
N ALA A 226 4.01 -2.73 9.38
CA ALA A 226 4.95 -3.78 9.04
C ALA A 226 4.83 -4.97 10.00
N ARG A 227 4.71 -6.17 9.41
CA ARG A 227 4.98 -7.42 10.12
C ARG A 227 6.41 -7.85 9.88
N PHE A 228 7.14 -8.08 10.97
CA PHE A 228 8.54 -8.54 10.93
C PHE A 228 8.61 -10.05 11.08
N VAL A 229 9.27 -10.72 10.13
CA VAL A 229 9.42 -12.17 10.05
C VAL A 229 10.90 -12.52 10.14
N SER A 230 11.25 -13.25 11.21
CA SER A 230 12.59 -13.78 11.44
C SER A 230 12.74 -15.15 10.80
N LEU A 231 13.78 -15.34 10.00
CA LEU A 231 14.08 -16.61 9.34
C LEU A 231 15.35 -17.23 9.94
N ALA A 232 15.16 -18.30 10.71
CA ALA A 232 16.25 -19.04 11.34
C ALA A 232 17.22 -19.63 10.30
N SER A 233 18.50 -19.67 10.64
CA SER A 233 19.58 -20.24 9.81
C SER A 233 19.65 -19.64 8.40
N THR A 234 19.40 -18.33 8.29
CA THR A 234 19.30 -17.58 7.03
C THR A 234 20.20 -16.36 7.12
N GLY A 235 20.99 -16.11 6.09
CA GLY A 235 21.81 -14.92 5.95
C GLY A 235 21.05 -13.81 5.22
N HIS A 236 21.80 -13.02 4.46
CA HIS A 236 21.31 -11.81 3.79
C HIS A 236 20.67 -12.10 2.42
N LEU A 237 21.00 -13.21 1.75
CA LEU A 237 20.56 -13.48 0.37
C LEU A 237 19.25 -14.27 0.31
N LEU A 238 18.20 -13.74 0.95
CA LEU A 238 16.87 -14.35 1.04
C LEU A 238 16.31 -14.88 -0.31
N PRO A 239 16.45 -14.18 -1.46
CA PRO A 239 15.98 -14.71 -2.74
C PRO A 239 16.60 -16.06 -3.13
N TYR A 240 17.79 -16.38 -2.62
CA TYR A 240 18.47 -17.66 -2.88
C TYR A 240 18.38 -18.64 -1.71
N GLU A 241 18.32 -18.15 -0.47
CA GLU A 241 18.32 -18.98 0.73
C GLU A 241 16.93 -19.47 1.16
N ARG A 242 15.89 -18.66 0.93
CA ARG A 242 14.53 -18.85 1.48
C ARG A 242 13.44 -18.43 0.48
N ALA A 243 13.63 -18.77 -0.79
CA ALA A 243 12.71 -18.37 -1.87
C ALA A 243 11.27 -18.88 -1.66
N ALA A 244 11.09 -20.05 -1.04
CA ALA A 244 9.78 -20.62 -0.75
C ALA A 244 9.05 -19.82 0.34
N GLU A 245 9.74 -19.49 1.43
CA GLU A 245 9.19 -18.70 2.52
C GLU A 245 8.88 -17.26 2.07
N VAL A 246 9.70 -16.69 1.19
CA VAL A 246 9.40 -15.40 0.54
C VAL A 246 8.13 -15.48 -0.30
N ALA A 247 7.97 -16.54 -1.11
CA ALA A 247 6.77 -16.77 -1.91
C ALA A 247 5.52 -16.95 -1.03
N ASP A 248 5.62 -17.69 0.08
CA ASP A 248 4.54 -17.84 1.05
C ASP A 248 4.09 -16.50 1.61
N GLU A 249 5.04 -15.61 1.95
CA GLU A 249 4.72 -14.29 2.49
C GLU A 249 4.16 -13.32 1.45
N ILE A 250 4.57 -13.43 0.18
CA ILE A 250 3.93 -12.72 -0.93
C ILE A 250 2.46 -13.14 -1.06
N VAL A 251 2.17 -14.44 -1.06
CA VAL A 251 0.79 -14.95 -1.16
C VAL A 251 -0.03 -14.56 0.07
N ARG A 252 0.55 -14.66 1.28
CA ARG A 252 -0.13 -14.25 2.52
C ARG A 252 -0.50 -12.77 2.48
N LEU A 253 0.43 -11.90 2.10
CA LEU A 253 0.16 -10.47 1.98
C LEU A 253 -0.91 -10.21 0.92
N TRP A 254 -0.81 -10.87 -0.23
CA TRP A 254 -1.77 -10.75 -1.31
C TRP A 254 -3.18 -11.12 -0.85
N ASP A 255 -3.36 -12.32 -0.29
CA ASP A 255 -4.67 -12.84 0.13
C ASP A 255 -5.29 -12.02 1.27
N ALA A 256 -4.45 -11.38 2.10
CA ALA A 256 -4.89 -10.49 3.17
C ALA A 256 -5.22 -9.06 2.73
N THR A 257 -4.91 -8.69 1.48
CA THR A 257 -5.04 -7.30 0.99
C THR A 257 -5.90 -7.19 -0.26
N VAL A 258 -5.54 -7.90 -1.34
CA VAL A 258 -6.16 -7.70 -2.64
C VAL A 258 -7.60 -8.23 -2.65
N PRO A 259 -7.91 -9.48 -2.25
CA PRO A 259 -9.29 -9.97 -2.28
C PRO A 259 -10.25 -9.28 -1.29
N THR A 260 -9.71 -8.60 -0.27
CA THR A 260 -10.47 -7.94 0.80
C THR A 260 -10.63 -6.44 0.58
N ALA A 261 -9.81 -5.81 -0.27
CA ALA A 261 -9.96 -4.42 -0.65
C ALA A 261 -11.04 -4.23 -1.72
N PRO A 262 -11.81 -3.13 -1.73
CA PRO A 262 -12.73 -2.83 -2.82
C PRO A 262 -12.01 -2.73 -4.17
N GLN A 263 -12.46 -3.53 -5.13
CA GLN A 263 -11.76 -3.67 -6.41
C GLN A 263 -11.99 -2.49 -7.33
N VAL A 264 -10.90 -2.02 -7.93
CA VAL A 264 -10.92 -1.09 -9.08
C VAL A 264 -10.57 -1.91 -10.30
N THR A 265 -11.40 -1.84 -11.34
CA THR A 265 -11.15 -2.63 -12.55
C THR A 265 -9.90 -2.11 -13.28
N PRO A 266 -9.24 -2.95 -14.11
CA PRO A 266 -8.05 -2.52 -14.84
C PRO A 266 -8.26 -1.28 -15.73
N GLU A 267 -9.45 -1.06 -16.28
CA GLU A 267 -9.73 0.14 -17.07
C GLU A 267 -9.73 1.42 -16.23
N TRP A 268 -10.39 1.41 -15.08
CA TRP A 268 -10.39 2.56 -14.16
C TRP A 268 -9.01 2.81 -13.57
N SER A 269 -8.28 1.76 -13.21
CA SER A 269 -6.89 1.89 -12.74
C SER A 269 -6.01 2.55 -13.80
N ARG A 270 -6.15 2.17 -15.08
CA ARG A 270 -5.42 2.83 -16.19
C ARG A 270 -5.83 4.29 -16.37
N LEU A 271 -7.11 4.62 -16.20
CA LEU A 271 -7.57 6.02 -16.24
C LEU A 271 -6.95 6.85 -15.11
N ILE A 272 -6.95 6.32 -13.88
CA ILE A 272 -6.35 6.97 -12.71
C ILE A 272 -4.83 7.14 -12.90
N ALA A 273 -4.15 6.13 -13.43
CA ALA A 273 -2.73 6.16 -13.73
C ALA A 273 -2.36 7.16 -14.85
N SER A 274 -3.30 7.49 -15.75
CA SER A 274 -3.03 8.33 -16.91
C SER A 274 -2.74 9.80 -16.57
N GLU A 275 -2.13 10.50 -17.54
CA GLU A 275 -1.92 11.96 -17.54
C GLU A 275 -3.22 12.78 -17.56
N ARG A 276 -4.39 12.15 -17.65
CA ARG A 276 -5.68 12.84 -17.49
C ARG A 276 -6.05 13.09 -16.04
N THR A 277 -5.48 12.31 -15.13
CA THR A 277 -5.65 12.50 -13.68
C THR A 277 -4.50 13.35 -13.16
N ALA A 278 -4.82 14.47 -12.48
CA ALA A 278 -3.79 15.31 -11.88
C ALA A 278 -3.00 14.53 -10.80
N PRO A 279 -1.68 14.77 -10.63
CA PRO A 279 -0.85 14.04 -9.67
C PRO A 279 -1.45 14.03 -8.25
N GLU A 280 -1.98 15.15 -7.77
CA GLU A 280 -2.57 15.25 -6.44
C GLU A 280 -3.80 14.35 -6.31
N ALA A 281 -4.68 14.35 -7.33
CA ALA A 281 -5.86 13.50 -7.38
C ALA A 281 -5.46 12.01 -7.41
N ARG A 282 -4.45 11.65 -8.21
CA ARG A 282 -3.92 10.29 -8.27
C ARG A 282 -3.40 9.83 -6.92
N GLY A 283 -2.65 10.68 -6.22
CA GLY A 283 -2.14 10.39 -4.88
C GLY A 283 -3.27 10.16 -3.86
N PHE A 284 -4.29 11.03 -3.83
CA PHE A 284 -5.46 10.83 -2.97
C PHE A 284 -6.18 9.51 -3.26
N LEU A 285 -6.34 9.16 -4.53
CA LEU A 285 -6.96 7.90 -4.92
C LEU A 285 -6.10 6.70 -4.54
N ALA A 286 -4.76 6.80 -4.69
CA ALA A 286 -3.83 5.74 -4.32
C ALA A 286 -3.90 5.44 -2.82
N HIS A 287 -3.90 6.47 -1.98
CA HIS A 287 -4.09 6.31 -0.54
C HIS A 287 -5.44 5.69 -0.18
N ARG A 288 -6.53 6.11 -0.84
CA ARG A 288 -7.87 5.59 -0.54
C ARG A 288 -8.04 4.13 -0.95
N ALA A 289 -7.35 3.68 -1.98
CA ALA A 289 -7.40 2.32 -2.50
C ALA A 289 -6.60 1.30 -1.68
N LEU A 290 -5.72 1.75 -0.78
CA LEU A 290 -5.03 0.86 0.13
C LEU A 290 -6.03 0.10 1.00
N ALA A 291 -5.79 -1.20 1.18
CA ALA A 291 -6.60 -2.05 2.03
C ALA A 291 -6.63 -1.49 3.46
N ASP A 292 -7.83 -1.42 4.04
CA ASP A 292 -8.01 -1.04 5.45
C ASP A 292 -7.27 -2.02 6.37
N HIS A 293 -6.91 -1.55 7.57
CA HIS A 293 -6.23 -2.40 8.54
C HIS A 293 -7.21 -3.43 9.10
N PRO A 294 -7.01 -4.76 8.92
CA PRO A 294 -7.96 -5.76 9.38
C PRO A 294 -8.17 -5.70 10.90
N ASP A 295 -7.08 -5.48 11.65
CA ASP A 295 -7.11 -5.31 13.11
C ASP A 295 -7.09 -3.83 13.54
N TYR A 296 -7.80 -2.94 12.82
CA TYR A 296 -7.84 -1.52 13.17
C TYR A 296 -8.28 -1.32 14.63
N ALA A 297 -7.42 -0.68 15.43
CA ALA A 297 -7.72 -0.27 16.79
C ALA A 297 -8.19 1.19 16.79
N PRO A 298 -9.35 1.51 17.42
CA PRO A 298 -9.85 2.87 17.45
C PRO A 298 -8.91 3.77 18.25
N ARG A 299 -8.73 5.00 17.75
CA ARG A 299 -7.84 6.02 18.30
C ARG A 299 -8.59 6.99 19.21
N VAL A 300 -9.85 7.30 18.87
CA VAL A 300 -10.69 8.22 19.63
C VAL A 300 -12.01 7.61 20.08
N LEU A 301 -12.53 6.58 19.41
CA LEU A 301 -13.68 5.83 19.89
C LEU A 301 -13.27 4.69 20.84
N SER A 302 -14.22 4.17 21.62
CA SER A 302 -14.05 2.87 22.28
C SER A 302 -14.25 1.71 21.29
N PRO A 303 -13.80 0.49 21.60
CA PRO A 303 -14.09 -0.69 20.78
C PRO A 303 -15.60 -0.92 20.56
N GLU A 304 -16.43 -0.68 21.58
CA GLU A 304 -17.88 -0.80 21.52
C GLU A 304 -18.49 0.26 20.61
N GLN A 305 -18.03 1.51 20.71
CA GLN A 305 -18.45 2.61 19.85
C GLN A 305 -18.07 2.36 18.38
N LEU A 306 -16.86 1.87 18.11
CA LEU A 306 -16.45 1.49 16.76
C LEU A 306 -17.31 0.35 16.21
N SER A 307 -17.62 -0.67 17.03
CA SER A 307 -18.51 -1.76 16.65
C SER A 307 -19.92 -1.26 16.31
N MET A 308 -20.45 -0.34 17.12
CA MET A 308 -21.74 0.29 16.88
C MET A 308 -21.75 1.12 15.59
N LEU A 309 -20.67 1.87 15.33
CA LEU A 309 -20.52 2.63 14.09
C LEU A 309 -20.40 1.74 12.85
N ARG A 310 -19.74 0.57 12.94
CA ARG A 310 -19.71 -0.43 11.86
C ARG A 310 -21.11 -0.97 11.55
N ALA A 311 -21.88 -1.31 12.59
CA ALA A 311 -23.27 -1.76 12.43
C ALA A 311 -24.14 -0.69 11.73
N LEU A 312 -23.99 0.58 12.11
CA LEU A 312 -24.63 1.69 11.43
C LEU A 312 -24.20 1.85 9.98
N ALA A 313 -22.90 1.77 9.71
CA ALA A 313 -22.36 1.92 8.37
C ALA A 313 -22.91 0.87 7.40
N ASP A 314 -22.99 -0.40 7.84
CA ASP A 314 -23.60 -1.48 7.06
C ASP A 314 -25.09 -1.25 6.77
N ARG A 315 -25.80 -0.51 7.62
CA ARG A 315 -27.20 -0.15 7.40
C ARG A 315 -27.39 1.05 6.48
N LEU A 316 -26.59 2.09 6.68
CA LEU A 316 -26.73 3.38 6.01
C LEU A 316 -26.08 3.40 4.61
N VAL A 317 -24.96 2.71 4.44
CA VAL A 317 -24.22 2.63 3.18
C VAL A 317 -23.89 1.16 2.89
N PRO A 318 -24.89 0.35 2.50
CA PRO A 318 -24.70 -1.09 2.32
C PRO A 318 -23.73 -1.38 1.17
N GLN A 319 -22.74 -2.24 1.45
CA GLN A 319 -21.72 -2.68 0.51
C GLN A 319 -21.90 -4.17 0.18
N SER A 320 -21.77 -4.53 -1.10
CA SER A 320 -21.93 -5.91 -1.58
C SER A 320 -20.61 -6.68 -1.47
N GLY A 321 -20.69 -7.99 -1.18
CA GLY A 321 -19.51 -8.87 -1.15
C GLY A 321 -18.65 -8.74 0.11
N THR A 322 -17.45 -9.29 0.05
CA THR A 322 -16.45 -9.29 1.14
C THR A 322 -15.43 -8.17 1.03
N ALA A 323 -15.27 -7.59 -0.15
CA ALA A 323 -14.36 -6.50 -0.46
C ALA A 323 -15.02 -5.15 -0.12
N ARG A 324 -14.83 -4.66 1.13
CA ARG A 324 -15.54 -3.49 1.66
C ARG A 324 -14.58 -2.42 2.14
N VAL A 325 -15.02 -1.17 2.07
CA VAL A 325 -14.41 -0.06 2.79
C VAL A 325 -14.87 -0.13 4.25
N ASP A 326 -13.95 -0.17 5.21
CA ASP A 326 -14.27 0.00 6.63
C ASP A 326 -14.55 1.49 6.91
N LEU A 327 -15.79 1.92 6.61
CA LEU A 327 -16.21 3.30 6.75
C LEU A 327 -16.06 3.79 8.19
N ALA A 328 -16.35 2.94 9.18
CA ALA A 328 -16.28 3.30 10.58
C ALA A 328 -14.83 3.53 11.05
N ALA A 329 -13.90 2.67 10.66
CA ALA A 329 -12.48 2.86 10.95
C ALA A 329 -11.92 4.14 10.31
N ARG A 330 -12.37 4.46 9.08
CA ARG A 330 -11.98 5.70 8.41
C ARG A 330 -12.55 6.94 9.09
N VAL A 331 -13.79 6.89 9.59
CA VAL A 331 -14.36 7.97 10.42
C VAL A 331 -13.55 8.16 11.70
N ASP A 332 -13.25 7.09 12.46
CA ASP A 332 -12.43 7.21 13.67
C ASP A 332 -11.03 7.80 13.37
N ALA A 333 -10.42 7.38 12.25
CA ALA A 333 -9.13 7.91 11.82
C ALA A 333 -9.20 9.40 11.46
N ASP A 334 -10.24 9.84 10.74
CA ASP A 334 -10.44 11.24 10.39
C ASP A 334 -10.72 12.09 11.65
N LEU A 335 -11.54 11.59 12.58
CA LEU A 335 -11.78 12.23 13.87
C LEU A 335 -10.50 12.39 14.70
N ALA A 336 -9.66 11.36 14.74
CA ALA A 336 -8.37 11.39 15.44
C ALA A 336 -7.38 12.41 14.84
N LEU A 337 -7.46 12.65 13.53
CA LEU A 337 -6.67 13.65 12.82
C LEU A 337 -7.30 15.05 12.84
N GLY A 338 -8.50 15.20 13.40
CA GLY A 338 -9.26 16.45 13.37
C GLY A 338 -9.71 16.86 11.97
N ARG A 339 -9.89 15.88 11.07
CA ARG A 339 -10.44 16.11 9.72
C ARG A 339 -11.96 16.11 9.80
N SER A 340 -12.57 17.26 9.53
CA SER A 340 -14.01 17.42 9.38
C SER A 340 -14.33 18.32 8.19
N ASP A 341 -15.62 18.50 7.90
CA ASP A 341 -16.08 19.43 6.86
C ASP A 341 -15.94 20.91 7.28
N GLY A 342 -15.54 21.17 8.54
CA GLY A 342 -15.38 22.50 9.11
C GLY A 342 -16.69 23.15 9.58
N TRP A 343 -17.80 22.42 9.56
CA TRP A 343 -19.11 22.88 10.00
C TRP A 343 -19.56 22.15 11.25
N ARG A 344 -20.43 22.79 12.02
CA ARG A 344 -21.04 22.20 13.21
C ARG A 344 -22.33 22.91 13.55
N ASN A 345 -23.36 22.16 13.93
CA ASN A 345 -24.63 22.73 14.36
C ASN A 345 -24.49 23.54 15.65
N GLU A 346 -25.38 24.53 15.84
CA GLU A 346 -25.41 25.34 17.07
C GLU A 346 -25.67 24.44 18.29
N GLY A 347 -24.84 24.58 19.32
CA GLY A 347 -24.93 23.79 20.55
C GLY A 347 -24.33 22.38 20.48
N GLN A 348 -23.93 21.89 19.31
CA GLN A 348 -23.33 20.56 19.17
C GLN A 348 -21.90 20.54 19.78
N PRO A 349 -21.54 19.49 20.54
CA PRO A 349 -20.17 19.30 21.03
C PRO A 349 -19.15 19.18 19.90
N ALA A 350 -17.85 19.27 20.22
CA ALA A 350 -16.80 18.94 19.25
C ALA A 350 -16.96 17.51 18.70
N ASP A 351 -16.55 17.30 17.44
CA ASP A 351 -16.88 16.11 16.64
C ASP A 351 -16.60 14.79 17.39
N VAL A 352 -15.42 14.66 18.00
CA VAL A 352 -15.07 13.48 18.81
C VAL A 352 -16.06 13.26 19.97
N SER A 353 -16.42 14.31 20.69
CA SER A 353 -17.38 14.23 21.79
C SER A 353 -18.79 13.95 21.30
N ALA A 354 -19.20 14.54 20.17
CA ALA A 354 -20.50 14.32 19.55
C ALA A 354 -20.65 12.86 19.08
N TYR A 355 -19.62 12.29 18.43
CA TYR A 355 -19.61 10.88 18.05
C TYR A 355 -19.69 9.94 19.24
N ARG A 356 -18.92 10.18 20.30
CA ARG A 356 -19.00 9.36 21.52
C ARG A 356 -20.40 9.39 22.15
N LEU A 357 -20.94 10.60 22.37
CA LEU A 357 -22.27 10.76 22.96
C LEU A 357 -23.36 10.14 22.10
N GLY A 358 -23.31 10.37 20.78
CA GLY A 358 -24.31 9.84 19.86
C GLY A 358 -24.27 8.33 19.72
N LEU A 359 -23.09 7.72 19.70
CA LEU A 359 -22.94 6.26 19.67
C LEU A 359 -23.39 5.62 20.99
N ASP A 360 -23.08 6.22 22.14
CA ASP A 360 -23.52 5.71 23.45
C ASP A 360 -25.04 5.82 23.61
N ASP A 361 -25.62 6.97 23.23
CA ASP A 361 -27.05 7.23 23.26
C ASP A 361 -27.83 6.30 22.33
N LEU A 362 -27.31 6.10 21.12
CA LEU A 362 -27.92 5.19 20.16
C LEU A 362 -27.78 3.72 20.58
N SER A 363 -26.64 3.33 21.15
CA SER A 363 -26.42 1.96 21.63
C SER A 363 -27.46 1.55 22.67
N ALA A 364 -27.93 2.49 23.51
CA ALA A 364 -28.98 2.22 24.49
C ALA A 364 -30.38 2.03 23.87
N LEU A 365 -30.59 2.52 22.64
CA LEU A 365 -31.83 2.36 21.87
C LEU A 365 -31.73 1.21 20.86
N TRP A 366 -30.53 0.69 20.63
CA TRP A 366 -30.27 -0.25 19.56
C TRP A 366 -30.96 -1.61 19.84
N PRO A 367 -31.80 -2.11 18.93
CA PRO A 367 -32.46 -3.39 19.10
C PRO A 367 -31.46 -4.54 19.16
N ASP A 368 -31.68 -5.45 20.11
CA ASP A 368 -30.87 -6.67 20.33
C ASP A 368 -31.75 -7.93 20.18
N ASP A 369 -32.71 -7.90 19.23
CA ASP A 369 -33.51 -9.08 18.91
C ASP A 369 -32.60 -10.18 18.33
N THR A 370 -32.80 -11.40 18.82
CA THR A 370 -32.07 -12.60 18.37
C THR A 370 -32.55 -13.13 17.02
N ASP A 371 -33.70 -12.67 16.51
CA ASP A 371 -34.16 -12.95 15.16
C ASP A 371 -33.67 -11.87 14.17
N ASP A 372 -32.83 -12.28 13.20
CA ASP A 372 -32.17 -11.36 12.26
C ASP A 372 -33.15 -10.48 11.47
N GLN A 373 -34.34 -11.01 11.10
CA GLN A 373 -35.31 -10.26 10.30
C GLN A 373 -36.00 -9.19 11.13
N ASN A 374 -36.43 -9.55 12.35
CA ASN A 374 -37.00 -8.59 13.28
C ASN A 374 -35.97 -7.53 13.69
N ALA A 375 -34.75 -7.95 14.05
CA ALA A 375 -33.67 -7.03 14.40
C ALA A 375 -33.42 -6.02 13.28
N THR A 376 -33.36 -6.48 12.02
CA THR A 376 -33.18 -5.60 10.86
C THR A 376 -34.34 -4.62 10.71
N ALA A 377 -35.60 -5.07 10.86
CA ALA A 377 -36.77 -4.21 10.74
C ALA A 377 -36.83 -3.16 11.86
N GLU A 378 -36.54 -3.54 13.10
CA GLU A 378 -36.50 -2.65 14.26
C GLU A 378 -35.38 -1.63 14.15
N GLN A 379 -34.18 -2.05 13.72
CA GLN A 379 -33.06 -1.13 13.48
C GLN A 379 -33.39 -0.12 12.39
N ASN A 380 -34.03 -0.55 11.30
CA ASN A 380 -34.46 0.37 10.24
C ASN A 380 -35.51 1.37 10.74
N ALA A 381 -36.51 0.90 11.51
CA ALA A 381 -37.51 1.77 12.10
C ALA A 381 -36.90 2.79 13.07
N LEU A 382 -35.91 2.38 13.88
CA LEU A 382 -35.16 3.29 14.74
C LEU A 382 -34.44 4.36 13.91
N ILE A 383 -33.69 3.96 12.89
CA ILE A 383 -32.97 4.88 11.99
C ILE A 383 -33.94 5.88 11.33
N GLU A 384 -35.05 5.39 10.79
CA GLU A 384 -36.08 6.23 10.17
C GLU A 384 -36.68 7.23 11.18
N GLY A 385 -36.93 6.79 12.41
CA GLY A 385 -37.43 7.64 13.49
C GLY A 385 -36.44 8.73 13.94
N ILE A 386 -35.13 8.47 13.89
CA ILE A 386 -34.10 9.51 14.12
C ILE A 386 -34.14 10.52 12.97
N ILE A 387 -34.14 10.04 11.72
CA ILE A 387 -34.10 10.90 10.52
C ILE A 387 -35.34 11.79 10.44
N SER A 388 -36.53 11.25 10.74
CA SER A 388 -37.79 12.00 10.72
C SER A 388 -37.93 12.99 11.89
N GLY A 389 -37.14 12.80 12.95
CA GLY A 389 -37.24 13.55 14.20
C GLY A 389 -38.35 13.05 15.14
N GLU A 390 -39.03 11.94 14.81
CA GLU A 390 -40.03 11.29 15.67
C GLU A 390 -39.43 10.89 17.02
N LEU A 391 -38.12 10.61 17.06
CA LEU A 391 -37.42 10.25 18.29
C LEU A 391 -36.88 11.45 19.08
N ASN A 392 -37.19 12.69 18.67
CA ASN A 392 -36.66 13.89 19.34
C ASN A 392 -37.19 14.07 20.78
N GLU A 393 -38.40 13.56 21.06
CA GLU A 393 -39.00 13.57 22.39
C GLU A 393 -38.49 12.44 23.30
N HIS A 394 -37.75 11.46 22.75
CA HIS A 394 -37.20 10.36 23.54
C HIS A 394 -36.02 10.86 24.38
N GLN A 395 -35.92 10.36 25.61
CA GLN A 395 -34.84 10.72 26.51
C GLN A 395 -33.49 10.37 25.90
N ALA A 396 -32.53 11.31 25.95
CA ALA A 396 -31.19 11.13 25.42
C ALA A 396 -30.16 10.98 26.54
N LEU A 397 -29.14 10.16 26.31
CA LEU A 397 -28.04 9.93 27.24
C LEU A 397 -26.90 10.93 26.99
N GLY A 398 -26.93 12.06 27.67
CA GLY A 398 -25.79 13.01 27.66
C GLY A 398 -25.98 14.31 28.43
N GLY A 399 -26.95 14.35 29.35
CA GLY A 399 -27.24 15.52 30.19
C GLY A 399 -27.79 16.71 29.38
N ASP A 400 -27.64 17.92 29.91
CA ASP A 400 -28.25 19.13 29.33
C ASP A 400 -27.71 19.48 27.92
N ALA A 401 -26.54 18.95 27.55
CA ALA A 401 -25.88 19.23 26.27
C ALA A 401 -26.27 18.25 25.14
N TRP A 402 -26.99 17.18 25.45
CA TRP A 402 -27.38 16.15 24.48
C TRP A 402 -28.86 15.82 24.61
N ASN A 403 -29.63 16.12 23.57
CA ASN A 403 -31.08 15.87 23.50
C ASN A 403 -31.44 15.23 22.15
N GLY A 404 -32.70 14.86 21.96
CA GLY A 404 -33.14 14.20 20.73
C GLY A 404 -32.87 15.00 19.45
N THR A 405 -33.03 16.33 19.48
CA THR A 405 -32.66 17.19 18.34
C THR A 405 -31.16 17.14 18.06
N MET A 406 -30.31 17.12 19.09
CA MET A 406 -28.87 16.98 18.93
C MET A 406 -28.48 15.61 18.37
N ARG A 407 -29.16 14.55 18.80
CA ARG A 407 -29.02 13.20 18.22
C ARG A 407 -29.34 13.22 16.73
N GLN A 408 -30.43 13.86 16.32
CA GLN A 408 -30.80 13.96 14.91
C GLN A 408 -29.75 14.72 14.09
N HIS A 409 -29.29 15.88 14.56
CA HIS A 409 -28.24 16.66 13.88
C HIS A 409 -26.93 15.88 13.73
N TRP A 410 -26.46 15.26 14.82
CA TRP A 410 -25.28 14.40 14.78
C TRP A 410 -25.46 13.22 13.81
N PHE A 411 -26.66 12.64 13.75
CA PHE A 411 -26.94 11.54 12.85
C PHE A 411 -26.88 11.95 11.37
N ASP A 412 -27.25 13.19 11.04
CA ASP A 412 -27.07 13.76 9.70
C ASP A 412 -25.58 13.96 9.34
N ASP A 413 -24.76 14.41 10.29
CA ASP A 413 -23.30 14.50 10.11
C ASP A 413 -22.69 13.10 9.88
N LEU A 414 -23.08 12.11 10.70
CA LEU A 414 -22.64 10.72 10.56
C LEU A 414 -23.00 10.14 9.20
N ARG A 415 -24.23 10.34 8.71
CA ARG A 415 -24.66 9.89 7.38
C ARG A 415 -23.84 10.55 6.28
N THR A 416 -23.54 11.83 6.43
CA THR A 416 -22.73 12.60 5.49
C THR A 416 -21.29 12.08 5.44
N ASP A 417 -20.67 11.85 6.60
CA ASP A 417 -19.30 11.34 6.69
C ASP A 417 -19.17 9.95 6.06
N LEU A 418 -20.06 9.01 6.42
CA LEU A 418 -20.07 7.66 5.86
C LEU A 418 -20.24 7.69 4.33
N THR A 419 -21.20 8.48 3.84
CA THR A 419 -21.48 8.61 2.41
C THR A 419 -20.30 9.25 1.67
N ARG A 420 -19.68 10.29 2.24
CA ARG A 420 -18.52 10.97 1.67
C ARG A 420 -17.33 10.03 1.55
N ILE A 421 -17.01 9.29 2.62
CA ILE A 421 -15.90 8.33 2.60
C ILE A 421 -16.14 7.28 1.51
N TRP A 422 -17.33 6.71 1.45
CA TRP A 422 -17.69 5.73 0.42
C TRP A 422 -17.60 6.31 -0.99
N LEU A 423 -18.23 7.46 -1.25
CA LEU A 423 -18.23 8.12 -2.55
C LEU A 423 -16.83 8.59 -2.98
N SER A 424 -15.90 8.80 -2.05
CA SER A 424 -14.54 9.25 -2.37
C SER A 424 -13.59 8.13 -2.79
N HIS A 425 -14.01 6.86 -2.63
CA HIS A 425 -13.21 5.69 -2.94
C HIS A 425 -13.21 5.39 -4.45
N PRO A 426 -12.06 5.06 -5.08
CA PRO A 426 -11.98 4.82 -6.52
C PRO A 426 -12.85 3.64 -7.00
N ALA A 427 -13.01 2.58 -6.20
CA ALA A 427 -13.95 1.50 -6.53
C ALA A 427 -15.42 1.99 -6.56
N SER A 428 -15.78 2.95 -5.70
CA SER A 428 -17.11 3.55 -5.71
C SER A 428 -17.31 4.44 -6.93
N PHE A 429 -16.28 5.20 -7.33
CA PHE A 429 -16.28 5.94 -8.59
C PHE A 429 -16.54 5.03 -9.79
N ALA A 430 -15.83 3.90 -9.87
CA ALA A 430 -16.07 2.91 -10.93
C ALA A 430 -17.50 2.40 -10.89
N ARG A 431 -17.99 2.04 -9.70
CA ARG A 431 -19.35 1.50 -9.50
C ARG A 431 -20.46 2.47 -9.87
N ILE A 432 -20.31 3.77 -9.60
CA ILE A 432 -21.34 4.77 -9.94
C ILE A 432 -21.12 5.41 -11.31
N GLY A 433 -20.03 5.07 -11.99
CA GLY A 433 -19.63 5.67 -13.26
C GLY A 433 -19.24 7.14 -13.15
N TYR A 434 -18.41 7.50 -12.17
CA TYR A 434 -17.91 8.87 -11.98
C TYR A 434 -16.42 8.99 -12.31
N ASP A 435 -16.10 9.62 -13.44
CA ASP A 435 -14.75 9.85 -13.96
C ASP A 435 -14.33 11.32 -13.97
N GLY A 436 -15.05 12.17 -13.24
CA GLY A 436 -14.77 13.61 -13.16
C GLY A 436 -13.36 13.96 -12.67
N PHE A 437 -12.68 13.04 -11.98
CA PHE A 437 -11.27 13.18 -11.57
C PHE A 437 -10.28 13.20 -12.75
N ALA A 438 -10.67 12.70 -13.94
CA ALA A 438 -9.85 12.61 -15.15
C ALA A 438 -10.03 13.80 -16.11
N THR A 439 -10.56 14.93 -15.61
CA THR A 439 -10.90 16.09 -16.45
C THR A 439 -9.93 17.28 -16.31
N SER A 440 -8.90 17.16 -15.47
CA SER A 440 -8.02 18.30 -15.13
C SER A 440 -6.52 17.96 -15.11
N GLY A 441 -6.11 16.77 -15.54
CA GLY A 441 -4.70 16.40 -15.61
C GLY A 441 -3.95 17.05 -16.79
N PRO A 442 -2.60 16.96 -16.81
CA PRO A 442 -1.77 17.58 -17.85
C PRO A 442 -2.16 17.25 -19.30
N ALA A 443 -2.65 16.04 -19.56
CA ALA A 443 -3.11 15.61 -20.88
C ALA A 443 -4.59 15.89 -21.16
N SER A 444 -5.31 16.59 -20.28
CA SER A 444 -6.73 16.91 -20.50
C SER A 444 -6.92 17.91 -21.65
N GLY A 445 -5.90 18.72 -21.96
CA GLY A 445 -5.97 19.79 -22.96
C GLY A 445 -6.79 20.96 -22.41
N SER A 446 -8.09 20.99 -22.68
CA SER A 446 -9.05 21.85 -21.98
C SER A 446 -9.55 21.15 -20.71
N VAL A 447 -9.71 21.91 -19.62
CA VAL A 447 -10.34 21.39 -18.40
C VAL A 447 -11.80 21.04 -18.68
N GLY A 448 -12.23 19.86 -18.25
CA GLY A 448 -13.60 19.37 -18.42
C GLY A 448 -13.76 18.33 -19.54
N TYR A 449 -15.02 17.98 -19.80
CA TYR A 449 -15.42 17.07 -20.87
C TYR A 449 -15.45 17.82 -22.21
N ASN A 450 -15.00 17.15 -23.27
CA ASN A 450 -15.13 17.69 -24.62
C ASN A 450 -16.53 17.44 -25.19
N THR A 451 -17.11 16.29 -24.86
CA THR A 451 -18.45 15.89 -25.28
C THR A 451 -19.48 16.20 -24.20
N VAL A 452 -20.25 17.28 -24.39
CA VAL A 452 -21.25 17.76 -23.41
C VAL A 452 -22.69 17.47 -23.83
N ALA A 453 -22.98 16.24 -24.25
CA ALA A 453 -24.32 15.81 -24.63
C ALA A 453 -24.74 14.54 -23.87
N ALA A 454 -26.01 14.45 -23.51
CA ALA A 454 -26.55 13.32 -22.77
C ALA A 454 -26.37 12.00 -23.55
N GLY A 455 -25.84 10.98 -22.87
CA GLY A 455 -25.64 9.64 -23.43
C GLY A 455 -24.49 9.52 -24.41
N LEU A 456 -23.69 10.58 -24.61
CA LEU A 456 -22.43 10.50 -25.34
C LEU A 456 -21.27 10.41 -24.37
N ARG A 457 -20.20 9.76 -24.83
CA ARG A 457 -18.97 9.56 -24.08
C ARG A 457 -17.79 10.19 -24.79
N ASP A 458 -16.86 10.74 -24.03
CA ASP A 458 -15.56 11.09 -24.55
C ASP A 458 -14.74 9.82 -24.86
N PRO A 459 -13.87 9.81 -25.89
CA PRO A 459 -13.12 8.61 -26.29
C PRO A 459 -12.13 8.05 -25.26
N TRP A 460 -11.83 8.82 -24.22
CA TRP A 460 -10.91 8.44 -23.15
C TRP A 460 -11.61 7.81 -21.94
N GLU A 461 -12.94 7.89 -21.88
CA GLU A 461 -13.73 7.35 -20.78
C GLU A 461 -13.68 5.81 -20.79
N PRO A 462 -13.77 5.14 -19.62
CA PRO A 462 -13.77 3.68 -19.54
C PRO A 462 -14.91 3.07 -20.37
N VAL A 463 -14.67 1.92 -20.98
CA VAL A 463 -15.70 1.22 -21.77
C VAL A 463 -16.85 0.78 -20.88
N GLU A 464 -16.53 0.36 -19.65
CA GLU A 464 -17.49 -0.02 -18.61
C GLU A 464 -18.15 1.16 -17.89
N LEU A 465 -17.88 2.42 -18.28
CA LEU A 465 -18.51 3.58 -17.64
C LEU A 465 -20.04 3.45 -17.67
N GLY A 466 -20.70 3.51 -16.51
CA GLY A 466 -22.16 3.40 -16.44
C GLY A 466 -22.73 1.98 -16.58
N ASP A 467 -21.87 0.96 -16.72
CA ASP A 467 -22.27 -0.44 -16.50
C ASP A 467 -22.36 -0.67 -14.98
N LEU A 468 -23.57 -0.48 -14.45
CA LEU A 468 -23.86 -0.75 -13.04
C LEU A 468 -23.90 -2.28 -12.83
N ALA A 469 -22.77 -2.87 -12.42
CA ALA A 469 -22.68 -4.28 -12.04
C ALA A 469 -23.56 -4.63 -10.81
#